data_AF-A0AAE9NTA3-F1
#
_entry.id   AF-A0AAE9NTA3-F1
#
_cell.length_a   1.000
_cell.length_b   1.000
_cell.length_c   1.000
_cell.angle_alpha   90.00
_cell.angle_beta   90.00
_cell.angle_gamma   90.00
#
_symmetry.space_group_name_H-M   'P 1'
#
loop_
_entity.id
_entity.type
_entity.pdbx_description
1 polymer ?
#
loop_
_entity_poly.entity_id
_entity_poly.type
_entity_poly.pdbx_seq_one_letter_code
_entity_poly.pdbx_strand_id
1 'polypeptide(L)'
;MTQDKNEIYRLVSELLRGIQHGDPATLVNFGVSPAIYEEIIEELDSAGENMAELTVPSYDVAFTPDKTGRIPLYCYAMDTIPQQIRIECQLWSGKKKTELTLIADYPDKQGKAPLIFRLLETQ
;
A
#
# COMPACT_ATOMS: atom_id res chain seq x y z
N MET A 1 6.86 14.83 -10.32
CA MET A 1 7.38 13.47 -10.56
C MET A 1 8.24 12.94 -9.41
N THR A 2 9.40 13.50 -9.05
CA THR A 2 10.22 12.95 -7.93
C THR A 2 9.64 13.28 -6.53
N GLN A 3 9.08 14.48 -6.36
CA GLN A 3 8.42 14.86 -5.10
C GLN A 3 7.18 14.00 -4.80
N ASP A 4 6.41 13.63 -5.84
CA ASP A 4 5.23 12.78 -5.69
C ASP A 4 5.63 11.34 -5.32
N LYS A 5 6.75 10.81 -5.84
CA LYS A 5 7.27 9.48 -5.47
C LYS A 5 7.71 9.39 -4.01
N ASN A 6 8.40 10.42 -3.50
CA ASN A 6 8.81 10.47 -2.10
C ASN A 6 7.61 10.45 -1.16
N GLU A 7 6.59 11.24 -1.50
CA GLU A 7 5.38 11.35 -0.71
C GLU A 7 4.57 10.05 -0.75
N ILE A 8 4.38 9.46 -1.94
CA ILE A 8 3.69 8.16 -2.09
C ILE A 8 4.41 7.08 -1.29
N TYR A 9 5.74 6.99 -1.41
CA TYR A 9 6.52 6.01 -0.65
C TYR A 9 6.35 6.18 0.86
N ARG A 10 6.41 7.43 1.35
CA ARG A 10 6.19 7.76 2.76
C ARG A 10 4.80 7.33 3.22
N LEU A 11 3.76 7.67 2.46
CA LEU A 11 2.37 7.37 2.81
C LEU A 11 2.07 5.88 2.81
N VAL A 12 2.55 5.13 1.82
CA VAL A 12 2.39 3.66 1.79
C VAL A 12 3.13 3.01 2.95
N SER A 13 4.33 3.51 3.28
CA SER A 13 5.09 3.03 4.45
C SER A 13 4.37 3.31 5.76
N GLU A 14 3.75 4.48 5.91
CA GLU A 14 2.96 4.85 7.08
C GLU A 14 1.69 4.03 7.21
N LEU A 15 1.00 3.75 6.09
CA LEU A 15 -0.15 2.86 6.05
C LEU A 15 0.23 1.45 6.49
N LEU A 16 1.26 0.86 5.90
CA LEU A 16 1.72 -0.48 6.31
C LEU A 16 2.10 -0.51 7.80
N ARG A 17 2.80 0.51 8.29
CA ARG A 17 3.13 0.63 9.71
C ARG A 17 1.89 0.73 10.59
N GLY A 18 0.88 1.48 10.17
CA GLY A 18 -0.41 1.59 10.85
C GLY A 18 -1.10 0.24 10.96
N ILE A 19 -1.08 -0.55 9.88
CA ILE A 19 -1.59 -1.93 9.85
C ILE A 19 -0.82 -2.80 10.83
N GLN A 20 0.52 -2.78 10.79
CA GLN A 20 1.35 -3.61 11.66
C GLN A 20 1.17 -3.39 13.16
N HIS A 21 0.91 -2.15 13.56
CA HIS A 21 0.71 -1.79 14.97
C HIS A 21 -0.76 -1.85 15.39
N GLY A 22 -1.68 -2.06 14.45
CA GLY A 22 -3.11 -1.98 14.68
C GLY A 22 -3.56 -0.65 15.29
N ASP A 23 -2.87 0.46 14.98
CA ASP A 23 -3.15 1.77 15.58
C ASP A 23 -4.42 2.37 14.97
N PRO A 24 -5.55 2.40 15.70
CA PRO A 24 -6.84 2.83 15.13
C PRO A 24 -6.82 4.30 14.70
N ALA A 25 -6.06 5.16 15.38
CA ALA A 25 -5.99 6.58 15.05
C ALA A 25 -5.26 6.81 13.73
N THR A 26 -4.17 6.08 13.49
CA THR A 26 -3.45 6.11 12.22
C THR A 26 -4.29 5.48 11.10
N LEU A 27 -4.88 4.31 11.33
CA LEU A 27 -5.65 3.57 10.35
C LEU A 27 -6.88 4.34 9.83
N VAL A 28 -7.59 5.05 10.71
CA VAL A 28 -8.73 5.89 10.29
C VAL A 28 -8.31 7.01 9.34
N ASN A 29 -7.09 7.56 9.47
CA ASN A 29 -6.58 8.57 8.53
C ASN A 29 -6.32 8.00 7.12
N PHE A 30 -6.18 6.69 7.01
CA PHE A 30 -6.07 5.97 5.74
C PHE A 30 -7.39 5.36 5.27
N GLY A 31 -8.52 5.67 5.93
CA GLY A 31 -9.82 5.09 5.61
C GLY A 31 -9.98 3.62 6.01
N VAL A 32 -9.08 3.09 6.84
CA VAL A 32 -9.19 1.74 7.39
C VAL A 32 -10.06 1.79 8.63
N SER A 33 -11.27 1.25 8.52
CA SER A 33 -12.18 1.05 9.65
C SER A 33 -11.81 -0.23 10.42
N PRO A 34 -12.35 -0.46 11.63
CA PRO A 34 -12.13 -1.72 12.35
C PRO A 34 -12.54 -2.96 11.53
N ALA A 35 -13.66 -2.91 10.80
CA ALA A 35 -14.10 -4.01 9.96
C ALA A 35 -13.13 -4.27 8.79
N ILE A 36 -12.61 -3.22 8.16
CA ILE A 36 -11.59 -3.36 7.10
C ILE A 36 -10.29 -3.92 7.69
N TYR A 37 -9.93 -3.53 8.91
CA TYR A 37 -8.74 -4.05 9.57
C TYR A 37 -8.88 -5.54 9.90
N GLU A 38 -10.06 -6.01 10.29
CA GLU A 38 -10.36 -7.44 10.44
C GLU A 38 -10.18 -8.18 9.10
N GLU A 39 -10.73 -7.66 7.99
CA GLU A 39 -10.55 -8.24 6.65
C GLU A 39 -9.06 -8.32 6.24
N ILE A 40 -8.26 -7.30 6.57
CA ILE A 40 -6.81 -7.32 6.34
C ILE A 40 -6.15 -8.48 7.10
N ILE A 41 -6.53 -8.71 8.35
CA ILE A 41 -5.98 -9.81 9.15
C ILE A 41 -6.37 -11.16 8.56
N GLU A 42 -7.61 -11.32 8.12
CA GLU A 42 -8.09 -12.56 7.48
C GLU A 42 -7.33 -12.88 6.19
N GLU A 43 -7.09 -11.87 5.34
CA GLU A 43 -6.30 -12.06 4.11
C GLU A 43 -4.84 -12.42 4.42
N LEU A 44 -4.24 -11.80 5.44
CA LEU A 44 -2.87 -12.12 5.86
C LEU A 44 -2.74 -13.56 6.37
N ASP A 45 -3.71 -14.02 7.17
CA ASP A 45 -3.76 -15.39 7.67
C ASP A 45 -3.95 -16.40 6.52
N SER A 46 -4.82 -16.07 5.56
CA SER A 46 -5.08 -16.91 4.38
C SER A 46 -3.83 -17.05 3.49
N ALA A 47 -3.05 -15.98 3.34
CA ALA A 47 -1.79 -15.96 2.61
C ALA A 47 -0.62 -16.64 3.37
N GLY A 48 -0.79 -16.92 4.67
CA GLY A 48 0.27 -17.46 5.53
C GLY A 48 1.41 -16.46 5.78
N GLU A 49 1.13 -15.17 5.65
CA GLU A 49 2.12 -14.10 5.75
C GLU A 49 2.12 -13.50 7.16
N ASN A 50 3.32 -13.32 7.72
CA ASN A 50 3.46 -12.70 9.03
C ASN A 50 3.43 -11.18 8.90
N MET A 51 2.35 -10.54 9.38
CA MET A 51 2.18 -9.08 9.35
C MET A 51 3.40 -8.31 9.86
N ALA A 52 4.05 -8.79 10.92
CA ALA A 52 5.20 -8.12 11.53
C ALA A 52 6.47 -8.17 10.66
N GLU A 53 6.53 -9.09 9.69
CA GLU A 53 7.66 -9.25 8.77
C GLU A 53 7.46 -8.53 7.43
N LEU A 54 6.24 -8.07 7.17
CA LEU A 54 5.91 -7.35 5.94
C LEU A 54 6.60 -5.99 5.88
N THR A 55 7.06 -5.66 4.69
CA THR A 55 7.75 -4.41 4.38
C THR A 55 7.32 -3.92 3.01
N VAL A 56 7.40 -2.61 2.81
CA VAL A 56 7.43 -2.07 1.45
C VAL A 56 8.80 -2.38 0.82
N PRO A 57 8.89 -2.53 -0.52
CA PRO A 57 10.19 -2.63 -1.21
C PRO A 57 11.08 -1.45 -0.81
N SER A 58 12.40 -1.65 -0.74
CA SER A 58 13.30 -0.53 -0.46
C SER A 58 13.16 0.55 -1.52
N TYR A 59 13.32 1.81 -1.11
CA TYR A 59 13.13 2.96 -2.00
C TYR A 59 13.93 2.86 -3.32
N ASP A 60 15.16 2.33 -3.26
CA ASP A 60 16.04 2.14 -4.42
C ASP A 60 15.46 1.24 -5.50
N VAL A 61 14.58 0.30 -5.13
CA VAL A 61 13.98 -0.68 -6.05
C VAL A 61 12.46 -0.52 -6.20
N ALA A 62 11.80 0.22 -5.31
CA ALA A 62 10.35 0.36 -5.27
C ALA A 62 9.76 0.82 -6.61
N PHE A 63 10.41 1.77 -7.28
CA PHE A 63 9.93 2.36 -8.53
C PHE A 63 10.64 1.83 -9.78
N THR A 64 11.45 0.77 -9.64
CA THR A 64 12.26 0.21 -10.71
C THR A 64 11.62 -1.10 -11.19
N PRO A 65 11.36 -1.26 -12.51
CA PRO A 65 10.83 -2.51 -13.04
C PRO A 65 11.79 -3.66 -12.75
N ASP A 66 11.26 -4.81 -12.34
CA ASP A 66 12.05 -6.03 -12.23
C ASP A 66 12.27 -6.70 -13.60
N LYS A 67 12.86 -7.89 -13.60
CA LYS A 67 13.15 -8.66 -14.83
C LYS A 67 11.89 -9.05 -15.63
N THR A 68 10.72 -9.02 -15.00
CA THR A 68 9.42 -9.29 -15.63
C THR A 68 8.75 -8.00 -16.13
N GLY A 69 9.33 -6.83 -15.83
CA GLY A 69 8.75 -5.52 -16.13
C GLY A 69 7.77 -5.02 -15.07
N ARG A 70 7.50 -5.80 -14.01
CA ARG A 70 6.63 -5.37 -12.90
C ARG A 70 7.37 -4.36 -12.03
N ILE A 71 6.73 -3.20 -11.80
CA ILE A 71 7.21 -2.17 -10.87
C ILE A 71 6.61 -2.48 -9.49
N PRO A 72 7.43 -2.70 -8.43
CA PRO A 72 6.91 -3.07 -7.11
C PRO A 72 5.94 -2.06 -6.49
N LEU A 73 6.21 -0.77 -6.66
CA LEU A 73 5.35 0.33 -6.26
C LEU A 73 4.97 1.13 -7.50
N TYR A 74 3.79 0.81 -8.05
CA TYR A 74 3.30 1.39 -9.29
C TYR A 74 2.15 2.36 -9.01
N CYS A 75 2.07 3.42 -9.82
CA CYS A 75 1.07 4.46 -9.67
C CYS A 75 0.50 4.81 -11.05
N TYR A 76 -0.82 4.82 -11.19
CA TYR A 76 -1.48 5.13 -12.45
C TYR A 76 -2.78 5.90 -12.24
N ALA A 77 -3.14 6.74 -13.21
CA ALA A 77 -4.40 7.47 -13.17
C ALA A 77 -5.58 6.52 -13.40
N MET A 78 -6.66 6.71 -12.65
CA MET A 78 -7.91 5.97 -12.86
C MET A 78 -8.76 6.70 -13.90
N ASP A 79 -9.14 6.01 -14.98
CA ASP A 79 -9.96 6.60 -16.06
C ASP A 79 -11.37 7.01 -15.59
N THR A 80 -11.86 6.37 -14.52
CA THR A 80 -13.25 6.52 -14.04
C THR A 80 -13.45 7.65 -13.05
N ILE A 81 -12.37 8.16 -12.41
CA ILE A 81 -12.45 9.25 -11.43
C ILE A 81 -11.36 10.27 -11.76
N PRO A 82 -11.73 11.46 -12.28
CA PRO A 82 -10.77 12.50 -12.60
C PRO A 82 -9.88 12.84 -11.39
N GLN A 83 -8.56 12.89 -11.62
CA GLN A 83 -7.55 13.30 -10.63
C GLN A 83 -7.29 12.30 -9.50
N GLN A 84 -7.80 11.06 -9.59
CA GLN A 84 -7.47 10.00 -8.65
C GLN A 84 -6.36 9.10 -9.22
N ILE A 85 -5.34 8.87 -8.40
CA ILE A 85 -4.23 7.96 -8.74
C ILE A 85 -4.41 6.69 -7.92
N ARG A 86 -4.37 5.53 -8.57
CA ARG A 86 -4.27 4.24 -7.90
C ARG A 86 -2.81 3.90 -7.68
N ILE A 87 -2.53 3.39 -6.49
CA ILE A 87 -1.23 2.88 -6.06
C ILE A 87 -1.37 1.39 -5.81
N GLU A 88 -0.45 0.62 -6.38
CA GLU A 88 -0.29 -0.80 -6.12
C GLU A 88 1.12 -1.03 -5.58
N CYS A 89 1.21 -1.62 -4.39
CA CYS A 89 2.47 -1.91 -3.72
C CYS A 89 2.58 -3.40 -3.43
N GLN A 90 3.46 -4.10 -4.15
CA GLN A 90 3.84 -5.47 -3.81
C GLN A 90 4.60 -5.47 -2.47
N LEU A 91 4.08 -6.20 -1.49
CA LEU A 91 4.70 -6.33 -0.17
C LEU A 91 5.82 -7.37 -0.18
N TRP A 92 6.75 -7.22 0.77
CA TRP A 92 7.95 -8.04 0.89
C TRP A 92 8.06 -8.58 2.31
N SER A 93 8.46 -9.84 2.46
CA SER A 93 8.89 -10.41 3.74
C SER A 93 10.41 -10.55 3.74
N GLY A 94 11.07 -9.72 4.56
CA GLY A 94 12.53 -9.59 4.57
C GLY A 94 13.10 -9.15 3.21
N LYS A 95 13.77 -10.08 2.50
CA LYS A 95 14.36 -9.84 1.16
C LYS A 95 13.56 -10.47 0.01
N LYS A 96 12.41 -11.08 0.31
CA LYS A 96 11.59 -11.81 -0.66
C LYS A 96 10.33 -11.02 -0.95
N LYS A 97 9.95 -10.99 -2.23
CA LYS A 97 8.63 -10.52 -2.66
C LYS A 97 7.59 -11.52 -2.17
N THR A 98 6.44 -11.02 -1.72
CA THR A 98 5.26 -11.84 -1.45
C THR A 98 4.29 -11.71 -2.63
N GLU A 99 3.25 -12.54 -2.63
CA GLU A 99 2.13 -12.40 -3.58
C GLU A 99 1.13 -11.32 -3.12
N LEU A 100 1.29 -10.77 -1.91
CA LEU A 100 0.43 -9.71 -1.39
C LEU A 100 0.68 -8.38 -2.09
N THR A 101 -0.39 -7.77 -2.56
CA THR A 101 -0.41 -6.41 -3.11
C THR A 101 -1.32 -5.54 -2.27
N LEU A 102 -0.75 -4.48 -1.70
CA LEU A 102 -1.50 -3.42 -1.04
C LEU A 102 -1.96 -2.42 -2.09
N ILE A 103 -3.27 -2.20 -2.16
CA ILE A 103 -3.87 -1.23 -3.08
C ILE A 103 -4.44 -0.07 -2.28
N ALA A 104 -4.09 1.14 -2.71
CA ALA A 104 -4.59 2.36 -2.14
C ALA A 104 -4.82 3.41 -3.23
N ASP A 105 -5.69 4.37 -2.96
CA ASP A 105 -5.93 5.50 -3.83
C ASP A 105 -5.35 6.78 -3.22
N TYR A 106 -4.63 7.53 -4.03
CA TYR A 106 -4.13 8.87 -3.72
C TYR A 106 -5.10 9.89 -4.32
N PRO A 107 -6.04 10.45 -3.52
CA PRO A 107 -6.87 11.54 -4.00
C PRO A 107 -5.97 12.76 -4.24
N ASP A 108 -6.29 13.57 -5.25
CA ASP A 108 -5.61 14.86 -5.44
C ASP A 108 -5.58 15.66 -4.12
N LYS A 109 -4.59 16.54 -3.97
CA LYS A 109 -4.11 17.23 -2.75
C LYS A 109 -5.15 18.04 -1.95
N GLN A 110 -6.43 17.89 -2.27
CA GLN A 110 -7.60 18.53 -1.68
C GLN A 110 -8.35 17.62 -0.68
N GLY A 111 -7.96 16.34 -0.54
CA GLY A 111 -8.58 15.37 0.38
C GLY A 111 -8.16 15.50 1.86
N LYS A 112 -9.03 15.04 2.79
CA LYS A 112 -8.72 14.93 4.23
C LYS A 112 -7.72 13.81 4.55
N ALA A 113 -7.75 12.73 3.77
CA ALA A 113 -6.86 11.59 3.88
C ALA A 113 -5.82 11.67 2.75
N PRO A 114 -4.51 11.68 3.05
CA PRO A 114 -3.48 11.79 2.03
C PRO A 114 -3.31 10.51 1.20
N LEU A 115 -3.84 9.38 1.68
CA LEU A 115 -3.90 8.09 0.99
C LEU A 115 -5.09 7.30 1.56
N ILE A 116 -5.81 6.57 0.73
CA ILE A 116 -7.00 5.80 1.15
C ILE A 116 -6.77 4.33 0.81
N PHE A 117 -6.69 3.47 1.83
CA PHE A 117 -6.63 2.02 1.65
C PHE A 117 -7.86 1.51 0.89
N ARG A 118 -7.64 0.55 -0.01
CA ARG A 118 -8.72 -0.11 -0.75
C ARG A 118 -8.84 -1.58 -0.43
N LEU A 119 -7.75 -2.31 -0.57
CA LEU A 119 -7.71 -3.73 -0.32
C LEU A 119 -6.26 -4.21 -0.18
N LEU A 120 -6.14 -5.38 0.42
CA LEU A 120 -4.97 -6.23 0.40
C LEU A 120 -5.41 -7.51 -0.32
N GLU A 121 -4.68 -7.94 -1.33
CA GLU A 121 -5.02 -9.16 -2.06
C GLU A 121 -3.78 -9.96 -2.43
N THR A 122 -3.97 -11.27 -2.56
CA THR A 122 -3.00 -12.21 -3.12
C THR A 122 -3.14 -12.26 -4.65
N GLN A 123 -2.04 -12.03 -5.38
CA GLN A 123 -1.97 -12.03 -6.85
C GLN A 123 -1.53 -13.37 -7.46
#